data_AF-A0A1Q7NZM7-F1
#
_entry.id   AF-A0A1Q7NZM7-F1
#
_cell.length_a   1.000
_cell.length_b   1.000
_cell.length_c   1.000
_cell.angle_alpha   90.00
_cell.angle_beta   90.00
_cell.angle_gamma   90.00
#
_symmetry.space_group_name_H-M   'P 1'
#
loop_
_entity.id
_entity.type
_entity.pdbx_description
1 polymer ?
#
loop_
_entity_poly.entity_id
_entity_poly.type
_entity_poly.pdbx_seq_one_letter_code
_entity_poly.pdbx_strand_id
1 'polypeptide(L)'
;MNRFVLFAIIAIIAGVILTVPLLSDQLANARTIKKIQFTQTVTSTQDPGQGHGNEQMAIILPPSSGSIYHGSLTYSASEPVQVIILHKINKDESKGQPTWTVDGNTLYAQTSIDSGSNGGTLDFSGSALSLHSMDSSQFTATASFDGWIRETNPEAIQKTLPTIENYTIKLVNTTIPVRIPMHKGLFDGLSVYYIITDSSNNVEANQISDKQNWKVQASPGLAHLAPVSLGKVYVFTNGIEGNGARGFQDEVFSSVPSDRDYLPLSKEVQVTWNIGRSTAILNSTQQILDANMTGRVRLTTTDTVMNTPQIVWPSGKMNIRSDKVLSDQNSYSTGQALDINTGNMTVTFVGHRGWGSNGQTIYYIVASGTPEGPADMMGIQYTPSLMTTASSARDLYHFTNGFKGTGPFGYQEGITSSQPGDSAYIPICKVSLITWNDPQNAKILENIADIDSEKSTGNIKIEDASVLNKNYIIDCPIVDNP
;
A
#
# COMPACT_ATOMS: atom_id res chain seq x y z
N MET A 1 49.63 60.01 -31.50
CA MET A 1 49.38 58.66 -32.04
C MET A 1 49.21 57.71 -30.85
N ASN A 2 48.04 57.08 -30.74
CA ASN A 2 47.61 56.00 -29.86
C ASN A 2 47.67 56.08 -28.31
N ARG A 3 46.49 56.40 -27.77
CA ARG A 3 45.67 55.61 -26.82
C ARG A 3 46.14 55.50 -25.36
N PHE A 4 45.60 56.45 -24.60
CA PHE A 4 45.18 56.39 -23.21
C PHE A 4 44.66 55.02 -22.72
N VAL A 5 44.76 54.87 -21.40
CA VAL A 5 44.03 53.96 -20.53
C VAL A 5 44.62 52.55 -20.39
N LEU A 6 45.47 52.36 -19.36
CA LEU A 6 45.36 51.15 -18.55
C LEU A 6 45.39 51.56 -17.07
N PHE A 7 44.35 51.13 -16.39
CA PHE A 7 43.83 51.62 -15.13
C PHE A 7 44.71 51.31 -13.93
N ALA A 8 44.68 52.28 -13.03
CA ALA A 8 45.00 52.16 -11.62
C ALA A 8 44.06 51.20 -10.88
N ILE A 9 44.44 50.96 -9.62
CA ILE A 9 43.62 50.52 -8.48
C ILE A 9 43.75 49.03 -8.13
N ILE A 10 44.83 48.76 -7.40
CA ILE A 10 44.81 47.91 -6.20
C ILE A 10 43.99 48.68 -5.15
N ALA A 11 42.70 48.37 -5.04
CA ALA A 11 41.88 48.69 -3.85
C ALA A 11 40.63 47.79 -3.84
N ILE A 12 40.49 47.04 -2.74
CA ILE A 12 39.22 46.56 -2.15
C ILE A 12 38.31 45.72 -3.08
N ILE A 13 38.45 44.39 -3.00
CA ILE A 13 37.27 43.53 -2.83
C ILE A 13 37.60 42.51 -1.74
N ALA A 14 37.40 42.94 -0.50
CA ALA A 14 37.02 42.02 0.58
C ALA A 14 35.65 41.44 0.22
N GLY A 15 35.48 40.14 0.43
CA GLY A 15 34.21 39.44 0.62
C GLY A 15 33.00 39.99 -0.13
N VAL A 16 32.89 39.69 -1.42
CA VAL A 16 31.58 39.51 -2.03
C VAL A 16 31.44 38.02 -2.31
N ILE A 17 30.93 37.30 -1.31
CA ILE A 17 30.24 36.04 -1.58
C ILE A 17 29.02 36.43 -2.38
N LEU A 18 29.14 36.38 -3.71
CA LEU A 18 27.99 36.39 -4.61
C LEU A 18 27.26 35.07 -4.35
N THR A 19 26.35 35.06 -3.38
CA THR A 19 25.24 34.11 -3.40
C THR A 19 24.43 34.48 -4.65
N VAL A 20 24.70 33.78 -5.75
CA VAL A 20 23.76 33.76 -6.86
C VAL A 20 22.49 33.14 -6.30
N PRO A 21 21.36 33.86 -6.17
CA PRO A 21 20.12 33.17 -5.90
C PRO A 21 19.88 32.29 -7.12
N LEU A 22 19.85 30.97 -6.92
CA LEU A 22 19.34 30.00 -7.89
C LEU A 22 17.85 30.29 -8.10
N LEU A 23 17.53 31.36 -8.84
CA LEU A 23 16.17 31.69 -9.27
C LEU A 23 15.68 30.73 -10.36
N SER A 24 16.58 29.92 -10.93
CA SER A 24 16.26 28.93 -11.97
C SER A 24 15.46 27.73 -11.45
N ASP A 25 15.37 27.52 -10.13
CA ASP A 25 14.54 26.46 -9.51
C ASP A 25 13.18 26.98 -8.97
N GLN A 26 12.85 28.25 -9.15
CA GLN A 26 11.58 28.81 -8.65
C GLN A 26 10.40 28.70 -9.63
N LEU A 27 10.57 28.05 -10.78
CA LEU A 27 9.49 27.83 -11.73
C LEU A 27 8.91 26.42 -11.58
N ALA A 28 7.98 26.26 -10.63
CA ALA A 28 7.10 25.11 -10.56
C ALA A 28 5.83 25.39 -11.38
N ASN A 29 5.43 24.48 -12.29
CA ASN A 29 4.05 24.52 -12.80
C ASN A 29 3.13 24.11 -11.64
N ALA A 30 2.14 24.93 -11.26
CA ALA A 30 1.16 24.56 -10.25
C ALA A 30 0.13 23.59 -10.87
N ARG A 31 0.23 22.28 -10.58
CA ARG A 31 -0.63 21.25 -11.19
C ARG A 31 -2.09 21.29 -10.76
N THR A 32 -2.37 21.81 -9.58
CA THR A 32 -3.75 21.97 -9.13
C THR A 32 -3.83 23.14 -8.17
N ILE A 33 -4.58 24.16 -8.57
CA ILE A 33 -4.92 25.31 -7.74
C ILE A 33 -6.35 25.06 -7.26
N LYS A 34 -6.54 24.37 -6.13
CA LYS A 34 -7.90 24.17 -5.59
C LYS A 34 -8.27 25.42 -4.79
N LYS A 35 -9.34 26.11 -5.19
CA LYS A 35 -9.84 27.26 -4.42
C LYS A 35 -10.37 26.73 -3.08
N ILE A 36 -9.96 27.36 -2.00
CA ILE A 36 -10.52 27.11 -0.68
C ILE A 36 -11.11 28.44 -0.24
N GLN A 37 -12.42 28.45 -0.04
CA GLN A 37 -13.11 29.58 0.50
C GLN A 37 -14.09 29.09 1.55
N PHE A 38 -13.96 29.58 2.77
CA PHE A 38 -14.89 29.26 3.85
C PHE A 38 -14.98 30.41 4.81
N THR A 39 -16.02 30.38 5.64
CA THR A 39 -16.11 31.10 6.91
C THR A 39 -16.54 30.10 7.96
N GLN A 40 -15.79 29.97 9.03
CA GLN A 40 -16.08 29.02 10.11
C GLN A 40 -15.80 29.64 11.46
N THR A 41 -16.51 29.18 12.49
CA THR A 41 -16.19 29.52 13.88
C THR A 41 -15.56 28.31 14.55
N VAL A 42 -14.40 28.52 15.16
CA VAL A 42 -13.61 27.51 15.85
C VAL A 42 -13.38 27.91 17.29
N THR A 43 -13.31 26.93 18.19
CA THR A 43 -12.86 27.13 19.57
C THR A 43 -11.44 26.62 19.68
N SER A 44 -10.56 27.37 20.33
CA SER A 44 -9.17 26.95 20.53
C SER A 44 -9.08 25.73 21.44
N THR A 45 -8.02 24.96 21.25
CA THR A 45 -7.60 23.91 22.17
C THR A 45 -6.18 24.20 22.64
N GLN A 46 -5.69 23.45 23.62
CA GLN A 46 -4.29 23.51 24.01
C GLN A 46 -3.37 23.35 22.78
N ASP A 47 -2.33 24.18 22.66
CA ASP A 47 -1.38 24.09 21.55
C ASP A 47 -0.66 22.72 21.59
N PRO A 48 -0.75 21.91 20.51
CA PRO A 48 -0.12 20.60 20.48
C PRO A 48 1.41 20.66 20.28
N GLY A 49 1.99 21.84 20.11
CA GLY A 49 3.42 22.08 19.98
C GLY A 49 4.20 21.78 21.26
N GLN A 50 5.35 21.12 21.12
CA GLN A 50 6.25 20.87 22.24
C GLN A 50 6.71 22.21 22.85
N GLY A 51 6.47 22.37 24.16
CA GLY A 51 6.79 23.59 24.90
C GLY A 51 5.65 24.60 25.02
N HIS A 52 4.54 24.41 24.30
CA HIS A 52 3.39 25.33 24.26
C HIS A 52 2.19 24.87 25.11
N GLY A 53 2.42 23.97 26.07
CA GLY A 53 1.34 23.32 26.82
C GLY A 53 0.48 24.23 27.70
N ASN A 54 0.85 25.49 27.92
CA ASN A 54 0.00 26.45 28.65
C ASN A 54 -0.70 27.45 27.72
N GLU A 55 -0.57 27.25 26.41
CA GLU A 55 -1.02 28.16 25.36
C GLU A 55 -2.19 27.53 24.58
N GLN A 56 -2.90 28.34 23.81
CA GLN A 56 -4.09 27.94 23.07
C GLN A 56 -3.90 28.16 21.57
N MET A 57 -4.35 27.21 20.77
CA MET A 57 -4.28 27.25 19.32
C MET A 57 -5.62 26.85 18.69
N ALA A 58 -6.04 27.57 17.67
CA ALA A 58 -7.15 27.23 16.79
C ALA A 58 -6.63 27.04 15.37
N ILE A 59 -6.61 25.79 14.90
CA ILE A 59 -6.13 25.45 13.56
C ILE A 59 -7.19 25.85 12.52
N ILE A 60 -6.83 26.76 11.62
CA ILE A 60 -7.70 27.24 10.55
C ILE A 60 -7.48 26.43 9.27
N LEU A 61 -6.22 26.14 8.94
CA LEU A 61 -5.83 25.22 7.87
C LEU A 61 -4.80 24.23 8.43
N PRO A 62 -5.08 22.92 8.37
CA PRO A 62 -4.19 21.90 8.94
C PRO A 62 -2.93 21.73 8.09
N PRO A 63 -1.83 21.21 8.67
CA PRO A 63 -0.60 20.94 7.96
C PRO A 63 -0.80 20.05 6.73
N SER A 64 -0.35 20.53 5.58
CA SER A 64 -0.36 19.82 4.30
C SER A 64 0.98 19.12 4.02
N SER A 65 0.94 17.91 3.46
CA SER A 65 2.13 17.18 3.00
C SER A 65 2.31 17.37 1.49
N GLY A 66 3.17 18.30 1.09
CA GLY A 66 3.54 18.52 -0.33
C GLY A 66 2.69 19.56 -1.07
N SER A 67 1.88 20.36 -0.36
CA SER A 67 1.17 21.51 -0.94
C SER A 67 1.26 22.75 -0.06
N ILE A 68 1.12 23.93 -0.66
CA ILE A 68 1.15 25.23 0.03
C ILE A 68 -0.22 25.90 -0.11
N TYR A 69 -0.78 26.38 1.00
CA TYR A 69 -1.90 27.33 0.98
C TYR A 69 -1.38 28.73 0.66
N HIS A 70 -2.09 29.45 -0.19
CA HIS A 70 -1.82 30.85 -0.53
C HIS A 70 -3.13 31.61 -0.63
N GLY A 71 -3.32 32.65 0.17
CA GLY A 71 -4.52 33.49 0.09
C GLY A 71 -4.68 34.44 1.27
N SER A 72 -5.88 34.97 1.41
CA SER A 72 -6.22 35.95 2.44
C SER A 72 -6.98 35.28 3.58
N LEU A 73 -6.52 35.47 4.81
CA LEU A 73 -7.28 35.20 6.03
C LEU A 73 -7.91 36.49 6.52
N THR A 74 -9.21 36.49 6.79
CA THR A 74 -9.89 37.49 7.63
C THR A 74 -10.43 36.79 8.86
N TYR A 75 -10.24 37.33 10.06
CA TYR A 75 -10.71 36.69 11.28
C TYR A 75 -11.18 37.70 12.33
N SER A 76 -12.02 37.22 13.25
CA SER A 76 -12.39 37.90 14.49
C SER A 76 -12.40 36.88 15.64
N ALA A 77 -11.79 37.22 16.77
CA ALA A 77 -11.60 36.36 17.93
C ALA A 77 -12.17 37.01 19.20
N SER A 78 -12.58 36.19 20.16
CA SER A 78 -13.10 36.66 21.46
C SER A 78 -12.03 37.31 22.33
N GLU A 79 -10.76 36.99 22.09
CA GLU A 79 -9.58 37.53 22.77
C GLU A 79 -8.52 37.94 21.73
N PRO A 80 -7.52 38.78 22.08
CA PRO A 80 -6.38 39.05 21.22
C PRO A 80 -5.61 37.76 20.88
N VAL A 81 -5.27 37.58 19.60
CA VAL A 81 -4.57 36.37 19.10
C VAL A 81 -3.45 36.73 18.13
N GLN A 82 -2.47 35.84 18.01
CA GLN A 82 -1.42 35.86 17.00
C GLN A 82 -1.80 34.95 15.82
N VAL A 83 -1.38 35.31 14.61
CA VAL A 83 -1.53 34.46 13.43
C VAL A 83 -0.25 33.66 13.24
N ILE A 84 -0.36 32.34 13.23
CA ILE A 84 0.76 31.43 13.06
C ILE A 84 0.69 30.77 11.68
N ILE A 85 1.76 30.89 10.92
CA ILE A 85 1.92 30.27 9.60
C ILE A 85 3.09 29.30 9.67
N LEU A 86 2.87 28.05 9.25
CA LEU A 86 3.89 26.99 9.31
C LEU A 86 4.37 26.59 7.92
N HIS A 87 5.67 26.36 7.76
CA HIS A 87 6.28 25.79 6.55
C HIS A 87 7.00 24.51 6.91
N LYS A 88 6.66 23.38 6.28
CA LYS A 88 7.37 22.13 6.54
C LYS A 88 8.81 22.25 6.05
N ILE A 89 9.77 21.90 6.90
CA ILE A 89 11.20 21.93 6.60
C ILE A 89 11.87 20.61 7.00
N ASN A 90 13.01 20.33 6.39
CA ASN A 90 13.89 19.27 6.86
C ASN A 90 14.69 19.75 8.08
N LYS A 91 15.13 18.80 8.91
CA LYS A 91 15.81 19.12 10.19
C LYS A 91 17.13 19.89 10.00
N ASP A 92 17.86 19.59 8.92
CA ASP A 92 19.10 20.25 8.53
C ASP A 92 18.91 21.70 8.02
N GLU A 93 17.68 22.07 7.68
CA GLU A 93 17.31 23.43 7.28
C GLU A 93 17.01 24.34 8.47
N SER A 94 16.85 23.77 9.68
CA SER A 94 16.67 24.54 10.92
C SER A 94 18.00 25.11 11.40
N LYS A 95 18.28 26.36 11.00
CA LYS A 95 19.53 27.09 11.26
C LYS A 95 19.29 28.36 12.09
N GLY A 96 18.46 28.23 13.13
CA GLY A 96 18.21 29.28 14.12
C GLY A 96 16.89 30.06 13.95
N GLN A 97 16.07 29.74 12.95
CA GLN A 97 14.69 30.24 12.85
C GLN A 97 13.77 29.59 13.90
N PRO A 98 12.69 30.24 14.33
CA PRO A 98 11.67 29.62 15.17
C PRO A 98 11.10 28.38 14.51
N THR A 99 10.93 27.31 15.27
CA THR A 99 10.36 26.06 14.79
C THR A 99 9.25 25.55 15.69
N TRP A 100 8.28 24.88 15.08
CA TRP A 100 7.17 24.22 15.75
C TRP A 100 7.15 22.73 15.40
N THR A 101 6.85 21.88 16.38
CA THR A 101 6.75 20.42 16.21
C THR A 101 5.86 19.82 17.29
N VAL A 102 5.11 18.78 16.93
CA VAL A 102 4.29 17.98 17.86
C VAL A 102 5.08 16.78 18.38
N ASP A 103 5.79 16.09 17.49
CA ASP A 103 6.41 14.77 17.73
C ASP A 103 7.94 14.82 17.82
N GLY A 104 8.56 15.96 17.51
CA GLY A 104 10.01 16.12 17.43
C GLY A 104 10.65 15.57 16.15
N ASN A 105 9.86 14.94 15.26
CA ASN A 105 10.30 14.35 14.00
C ASN A 105 9.88 15.22 12.81
N THR A 106 8.62 15.67 12.79
CA THR A 106 8.09 16.56 11.76
C THR A 106 8.32 18.00 12.18
N LEU A 107 9.15 18.72 11.42
CA LEU A 107 9.58 20.07 11.77
C LEU A 107 8.95 21.12 10.84
N TYR A 108 8.47 22.20 11.44
CA TYR A 108 7.96 23.36 10.71
C TYR A 108 8.74 24.62 11.09
N ALA A 109 9.13 25.42 10.11
CA ALA A 109 9.51 26.81 10.36
C ALA A 109 8.25 27.61 10.67
N GLN A 110 8.29 28.34 11.79
CA GLN A 110 7.15 29.08 12.30
C GLN A 110 7.31 30.57 12.03
N THR A 111 6.28 31.17 11.42
CA THR A 111 6.10 32.63 11.35
C THR A 111 4.97 33.01 12.29
N SER A 112 5.27 33.86 13.26
CA SER A 112 4.28 34.47 14.15
C SER A 112 4.03 35.92 13.73
N ILE A 113 2.79 36.26 13.39
CA ILE A 113 2.35 37.63 13.13
C ILE A 113 1.51 38.07 14.32
N ASP A 114 2.07 38.96 15.13
CA ASP A 114 1.35 39.53 16.25
C ASP A 114 0.48 40.69 15.75
N SER A 115 -0.84 40.50 15.80
CA SER A 115 -1.79 41.57 15.48
C SER A 115 -2.15 42.42 16.70
N GLY A 116 -1.89 41.92 17.92
CA GLY A 116 -2.34 42.53 19.18
C GLY A 116 -3.85 42.83 19.21
N SER A 117 -4.65 42.14 18.37
CA SER A 117 -6.04 42.49 18.11
C SER A 117 -6.96 41.27 18.12
N ASN A 118 -8.24 41.54 18.39
CA ASN A 118 -9.34 40.58 18.31
C ASN A 118 -9.80 40.31 16.86
N GLY A 119 -9.00 40.67 15.86
CA GLY A 119 -9.36 40.46 14.45
C GLY A 119 -8.51 41.24 13.46
N GLY A 120 -8.51 40.78 12.22
CA GLY A 120 -7.75 41.40 11.14
C GLY A 120 -7.84 40.63 9.82
N THR A 121 -7.20 41.17 8.79
CA THR A 121 -7.07 40.55 7.47
C THR A 121 -5.61 40.54 7.05
N LEU A 122 -5.11 39.43 6.50
CA LEU A 122 -3.76 39.32 5.96
C LEU A 122 -3.68 38.31 4.82
N ASP A 123 -2.74 38.54 3.91
CA ASP A 123 -2.33 37.54 2.93
C ASP A 123 -1.18 36.69 3.48
N PHE A 124 -1.21 35.38 3.19
CA PHE A 124 -0.14 34.48 3.59
C PHE A 124 0.16 33.42 2.54
N SER A 125 1.30 32.76 2.73
CA SER A 125 1.62 31.46 2.12
C SER A 125 2.22 30.54 3.17
N GLY A 126 1.79 29.27 3.20
CA GLY A 126 2.31 28.29 4.16
C GLY A 126 1.68 26.91 4.03
N SER A 127 2.28 25.92 4.68
CA SER A 127 1.76 24.55 4.78
C SER A 127 0.67 24.38 5.83
N ALA A 128 0.51 25.33 6.77
CA ALA A 128 -0.58 25.39 7.75
C ALA A 128 -0.84 26.83 8.20
N LEU A 129 -2.03 27.09 8.76
CA LEU A 129 -2.44 28.38 9.32
C LEU A 129 -3.24 28.17 10.62
N SER A 130 -2.91 28.91 11.67
CA SER A 130 -3.64 28.89 12.93
C SER A 130 -3.69 30.25 13.61
N LEU A 131 -4.64 30.40 14.53
CA LEU A 131 -4.69 31.51 15.49
C LEU A 131 -4.20 30.99 16.84
N HIS A 132 -3.42 31.79 17.55
CA HIS A 132 -2.70 31.40 18.75
C HIS A 132 -2.85 32.43 19.87
N SER A 133 -3.00 31.98 21.11
CA SER A 133 -2.93 32.83 22.30
C SER A 133 -1.94 32.22 23.29
N MET A 134 -1.09 33.07 23.87
CA MET A 134 -0.19 32.64 24.96
C MET A 134 -0.94 32.44 26.29
N ASP A 135 -2.21 32.83 26.37
CA ASP A 135 -3.04 32.59 27.54
C ASP A 135 -3.62 31.17 27.54
N SER A 136 -3.74 30.60 28.74
CA SER A 136 -4.29 29.26 28.93
C SER A 136 -5.81 29.15 28.74
N SER A 137 -6.53 30.28 28.69
CA SER A 137 -7.98 30.32 28.52
C SER A 137 -8.38 30.12 27.06
N GLN A 138 -9.34 29.23 26.81
CA GLN A 138 -9.89 29.04 25.48
C GLN A 138 -10.47 30.34 24.93
N PHE A 139 -10.24 30.57 23.64
CA PHE A 139 -10.91 31.62 22.87
C PHE A 139 -11.74 31.00 21.74
N THR A 140 -12.71 31.75 21.25
CA THR A 140 -13.44 31.41 20.02
C THR A 140 -13.06 32.38 18.92
N ALA A 141 -12.91 31.90 17.70
CA ALA A 141 -12.63 32.75 16.55
C ALA A 141 -13.46 32.36 15.34
N THR A 142 -14.02 33.35 14.67
CA THR A 142 -14.61 33.21 13.34
C THR A 142 -13.55 33.62 12.31
N ALA A 143 -13.20 32.70 11.42
CA ALA A 143 -12.21 32.91 10.38
C ALA A 143 -12.81 32.64 9.00
N SER A 144 -12.61 33.60 8.10
CA SER A 144 -12.84 33.49 6.68
C SER A 144 -11.52 33.33 5.95
N PHE A 145 -11.34 32.25 5.21
CA PHE A 145 -10.22 32.10 4.29
C PHE A 145 -10.74 32.22 2.87
N ASP A 146 -10.05 32.99 2.02
CA ASP A 146 -10.22 32.96 0.57
C ASP A 146 -8.85 32.82 -0.06
N GLY A 147 -8.59 31.66 -0.66
CA GLY A 147 -7.30 31.36 -1.22
C GLY A 147 -7.27 30.07 -2.00
N TRP A 148 -6.06 29.55 -2.15
CA TRP A 148 -5.79 28.41 -3.00
C TRP A 148 -4.81 27.47 -2.31
N ILE A 149 -5.00 26.17 -2.44
CA ILE A 149 -3.93 25.20 -2.22
C ILE A 149 -3.23 24.96 -3.56
N ARG A 150 -1.91 25.10 -3.57
CA ARG A 150 -1.05 24.84 -4.72
C ARG A 150 -0.25 23.59 -4.44
N GLU A 151 -0.55 22.52 -5.19
CA GLU A 151 0.29 21.33 -5.23
C GLU A 151 1.60 21.68 -5.96
N THR A 152 2.74 21.44 -5.33
CA THR A 152 4.06 21.61 -5.95
C THR A 152 4.52 20.29 -6.57
N ASN A 153 4.11 20.04 -7.83
CA ASN A 153 4.83 19.30 -8.89
C ASN A 153 4.12 19.61 -10.25
N PRO A 154 4.73 19.52 -11.47
CA PRO A 154 4.42 20.40 -12.64
C PRO A 154 3.70 19.84 -13.91
N GLU A 155 2.46 20.24 -14.28
CA GLU A 155 1.59 20.02 -15.51
C GLU A 155 0.05 20.02 -15.23
N ALA A 156 -0.54 21.18 -15.50
CA ALA A 156 -1.92 21.60 -15.29
C ALA A 156 -3.03 20.74 -15.95
N ILE A 157 -4.13 20.47 -15.22
CA ILE A 157 -5.49 21.10 -15.22
C ILE A 157 -6.43 20.68 -16.36
N GLN A 158 -7.66 20.25 -15.99
CA GLN A 158 -8.86 20.66 -16.72
C GLN A 158 -10.00 21.13 -15.78
N LYS A 159 -10.86 21.95 -16.38
CA LYS A 159 -11.94 22.84 -15.92
C LYS A 159 -13.02 22.25 -14.98
N THR A 160 -13.66 23.20 -14.28
CA THR A 160 -14.81 23.22 -13.35
C THR A 160 -16.13 22.54 -13.78
N LEU A 161 -16.79 21.88 -12.81
CA LEU A 161 -18.22 21.92 -12.32
C LEU A 161 -18.37 20.82 -11.21
N PRO A 162 -19.51 20.57 -10.52
CA PRO A 162 -20.33 21.40 -9.60
C PRO A 162 -20.60 20.78 -8.18
N THR A 163 -20.09 21.32 -7.06
CA THR A 163 -20.51 20.97 -5.65
C THR A 163 -20.71 19.47 -5.30
N ILE A 164 -19.67 18.82 -4.77
CA ILE A 164 -19.71 17.44 -4.28
C ILE A 164 -20.43 17.38 -2.92
N GLU A 165 -21.63 16.79 -2.87
CA GLU A 165 -22.09 16.09 -1.67
C GLU A 165 -21.13 14.91 -1.45
N ASN A 166 -20.40 14.89 -0.33
CA ASN A 166 -19.48 13.79 0.01
C ASN A 166 -20.29 12.53 0.38
N TYR A 167 -20.75 11.77 -0.62
CA TYR A 167 -21.38 10.48 -0.39
C TYR A 167 -20.35 9.47 0.13
N THR A 168 -20.56 9.02 1.37
CA THR A 168 -19.76 7.98 2.02
C THR A 168 -20.52 6.66 1.96
N ILE A 169 -19.91 5.62 1.41
CA ILE A 169 -20.46 4.25 1.46
C ILE A 169 -20.09 3.66 2.81
N LYS A 170 -21.08 3.13 3.53
CA LYS A 170 -20.86 2.26 4.68
C LYS A 170 -21.36 0.86 4.35
N LEU A 171 -20.43 -0.06 4.11
CA LEU A 171 -20.73 -1.47 3.92
C LEU A 171 -20.48 -2.21 5.24
N VAL A 172 -21.24 -3.28 5.47
CA VAL A 172 -20.98 -4.18 6.60
C VAL A 172 -19.85 -5.14 6.25
N ASN A 173 -19.05 -5.53 7.25
CA ASN A 173 -17.98 -6.51 7.12
C ASN A 173 -16.97 -6.18 6.00
N THR A 174 -16.53 -4.92 5.92
CA THR A 174 -15.53 -4.46 4.95
C THR A 174 -14.17 -5.15 5.13
N THR A 175 -13.89 -5.56 6.36
CA THR A 175 -12.75 -6.40 6.73
C THR A 175 -13.21 -7.49 7.69
N ILE A 176 -12.68 -8.70 7.52
CA ILE A 176 -13.01 -9.86 8.36
C ILE A 176 -11.74 -10.63 8.75
N PRO A 177 -11.70 -11.30 9.91
CA PRO A 177 -10.63 -12.24 10.21
C PRO A 177 -10.80 -13.53 9.41
N VAL A 178 -9.77 -13.92 8.65
CA VAL A 178 -9.76 -15.16 7.85
C VAL A 178 -8.75 -16.12 8.44
N ARG A 179 -9.24 -17.19 9.07
CA ARG A 179 -8.37 -18.22 9.66
C ARG A 179 -8.12 -19.34 8.66
N ILE A 180 -6.85 -19.60 8.35
CA ILE A 180 -6.40 -20.56 7.33
C ILE A 180 -5.50 -21.61 7.98
N PRO A 181 -5.71 -22.92 7.72
CA PRO A 181 -4.81 -23.96 8.17
C PRO A 181 -3.45 -23.86 7.47
N MET A 182 -2.38 -23.97 8.25
CA MET A 182 -1.01 -24.07 7.77
C MET A 182 -0.59 -25.52 7.62
N HIS A 183 0.34 -25.75 6.71
CA HIS A 183 1.07 -26.98 6.51
C HIS A 183 2.53 -26.78 6.90
N LYS A 184 3.21 -27.88 7.23
CA LYS A 184 4.66 -27.86 7.49
C LYS A 184 5.37 -28.48 6.29
N GLY A 185 6.36 -27.77 5.78
CA GLY A 185 7.30 -28.22 4.76
C GLY A 185 8.75 -28.04 5.22
N LEU A 186 9.66 -28.30 4.31
CA LEU A 186 11.11 -28.27 4.51
C LEU A 186 11.79 -27.45 3.42
N PHE A 187 12.82 -26.71 3.81
CA PHE A 187 13.76 -26.04 2.92
C PHE A 187 15.16 -26.18 3.53
N ASP A 188 16.08 -26.84 2.81
CA ASP A 188 17.44 -27.14 3.25
C ASP A 188 17.53 -27.69 4.68
N GLY A 189 16.63 -28.63 5.00
CA GLY A 189 16.56 -29.27 6.32
C GLY A 189 15.87 -28.45 7.42
N LEU A 190 15.49 -27.20 7.13
CA LEU A 190 14.81 -26.30 8.06
C LEU A 190 13.31 -26.26 7.77
N SER A 191 12.51 -26.01 8.81
CA SER A 191 11.05 -26.00 8.67
C SER A 191 10.56 -24.72 7.99
N VAL A 192 9.57 -24.90 7.13
CA VAL A 192 8.77 -23.85 6.51
C VAL A 192 7.31 -24.11 6.86
N TYR A 193 6.54 -23.06 7.17
CA TYR A 193 5.11 -23.15 7.37
C TYR A 193 4.42 -22.35 6.28
N TYR A 194 3.47 -22.96 5.57
CA TYR A 194 2.85 -22.38 4.39
C TYR A 194 1.35 -22.67 4.39
N ILE A 195 0.60 -21.95 3.56
CA ILE A 195 -0.82 -22.23 3.30
C ILE A 195 -1.01 -22.66 1.86
N ILE A 196 -2.14 -23.31 1.55
CA ILE A 196 -2.53 -23.66 0.18
C ILE A 196 -3.86 -22.98 -0.10
N THR A 197 -3.87 -22.00 -1.00
CA THR A 197 -5.09 -21.21 -1.28
C THR A 197 -5.76 -21.60 -2.58
N ASP A 198 -4.99 -21.99 -3.59
CA ASP A 198 -5.47 -22.25 -4.94
C ASP A 198 -4.70 -23.40 -5.59
N SER A 199 -5.35 -24.10 -6.53
CA SER A 199 -4.72 -25.11 -7.36
C SER A 199 -5.25 -25.08 -8.80
N SER A 200 -4.36 -25.30 -9.77
CA SER A 200 -4.72 -25.49 -11.18
C SER A 200 -5.54 -26.76 -11.42
N ASN A 201 -5.46 -27.72 -10.50
CA ASN A 201 -6.12 -29.01 -10.59
C ASN A 201 -7.32 -29.05 -9.63
N ASN A 202 -8.54 -29.02 -10.19
CA ASN A 202 -9.77 -29.02 -9.40
C ASN A 202 -9.94 -30.28 -8.52
N VAL A 203 -9.47 -31.45 -8.99
CA VAL A 203 -9.56 -32.68 -8.19
C VAL A 203 -8.69 -32.56 -6.94
N GLU A 204 -7.47 -32.06 -7.11
CA GLU A 204 -6.52 -31.84 -6.02
C GLU A 204 -6.96 -30.73 -5.08
N ALA A 205 -7.51 -29.62 -5.62
CA ALA A 205 -8.11 -28.56 -4.83
C ALA A 205 -9.19 -29.10 -3.88
N ASN A 206 -10.11 -29.93 -4.39
CA ASN A 206 -11.18 -30.52 -3.56
C ASN A 206 -10.63 -31.51 -2.53
N GLN A 207 -9.69 -32.38 -2.92
CA GLN A 207 -9.07 -33.33 -1.99
C GLN A 207 -8.34 -32.63 -0.82
N ILE A 208 -7.58 -31.58 -1.12
CA ILE A 208 -6.91 -30.79 -0.07
C ILE A 208 -7.96 -30.07 0.78
N SER A 209 -9.00 -29.50 0.16
CA SER A 209 -10.09 -28.82 0.86
C SER A 209 -10.75 -29.71 1.90
N ASP A 210 -11.09 -30.94 1.51
CA ASP A 210 -11.73 -31.94 2.39
C ASP A 210 -10.80 -32.32 3.55
N LYS A 211 -9.50 -32.48 3.28
CA LYS A 211 -8.50 -32.89 4.28
C LYS A 211 -8.25 -31.81 5.33
N GLN A 212 -8.20 -30.54 4.93
CA GLN A 212 -7.87 -29.42 5.82
C GLN A 212 -9.10 -28.70 6.37
N ASN A 213 -10.31 -29.09 5.93
CA ASN A 213 -11.58 -28.43 6.25
C ASN A 213 -11.54 -26.91 5.99
N TRP A 214 -10.94 -26.52 4.87
CA TRP A 214 -10.82 -25.13 4.41
C TRP A 214 -10.67 -25.11 2.89
N LYS A 215 -11.46 -24.27 2.21
CA LYS A 215 -11.61 -24.33 0.75
C LYS A 215 -10.36 -23.84 0.00
N VAL A 216 -9.69 -24.75 -0.69
CA VAL A 216 -8.74 -24.41 -1.77
C VAL A 216 -9.55 -24.09 -3.04
N GLN A 217 -9.30 -22.93 -3.63
CA GLN A 217 -9.98 -22.52 -4.86
C GLN A 217 -9.43 -23.25 -6.09
N ALA A 218 -10.33 -23.58 -7.01
CA ALA A 218 -9.94 -24.06 -8.34
C ALA A 218 -9.51 -22.85 -9.19
N SER A 219 -8.30 -22.91 -9.71
CA SER A 219 -7.66 -21.83 -10.47
C SER A 219 -6.98 -22.39 -11.72
N PRO A 220 -7.76 -22.85 -12.72
CA PRO A 220 -7.22 -23.53 -13.90
C PRO A 220 -6.23 -22.67 -14.70
N GLY A 221 -6.34 -21.33 -14.62
CA GLY A 221 -5.40 -20.40 -15.25
C GLY A 221 -3.94 -20.59 -14.81
N LEU A 222 -3.70 -21.12 -13.60
CA LEU A 222 -2.35 -21.41 -13.10
C LEU A 222 -1.60 -22.44 -13.95
N ALA A 223 -2.30 -23.36 -14.63
CA ALA A 223 -1.66 -24.37 -15.49
C ALA A 223 -0.96 -23.77 -16.72
N HIS A 224 -1.32 -22.53 -17.11
CA HIS A 224 -0.82 -21.87 -18.31
C HIS A 224 0.34 -20.91 -18.04
N LEU A 225 0.80 -20.81 -16.79
CA LEU A 225 1.90 -19.93 -16.43
C LEU A 225 3.23 -20.38 -17.01
N ALA A 226 4.05 -19.41 -17.41
CA ALA A 226 5.39 -19.67 -17.89
C ALA A 226 6.24 -20.31 -16.77
N PRO A 227 7.17 -21.24 -17.10
CA PRO A 227 8.02 -21.90 -16.10
C PRO A 227 8.85 -20.94 -15.23
N VAL A 228 9.20 -19.75 -15.74
CA VAL A 228 9.92 -18.70 -15.00
C VAL A 228 9.08 -18.06 -13.88
N SER A 229 7.78 -18.30 -13.91
CA SER A 229 6.80 -17.78 -12.95
C SER A 229 6.43 -18.81 -11.88
N LEU A 230 7.18 -19.92 -11.80
CA LEU A 230 6.90 -21.04 -10.90
C LEU A 230 8.14 -21.45 -10.10
N GLY A 231 7.99 -21.49 -8.76
CA GLY A 231 8.86 -22.28 -7.89
C GLY A 231 8.54 -23.78 -8.01
N LYS A 232 9.22 -24.61 -7.23
CA LYS A 232 8.94 -26.05 -7.14
C LYS A 232 8.61 -26.46 -5.71
N VAL A 233 7.63 -27.35 -5.62
CA VAL A 233 7.35 -28.12 -4.40
C VAL A 233 7.47 -29.59 -4.73
N TYR A 234 8.26 -30.31 -3.92
CA TYR A 234 8.46 -31.75 -4.05
C TYR A 234 7.51 -32.48 -3.10
N VAL A 235 6.59 -33.26 -3.68
CA VAL A 235 5.54 -33.98 -2.96
C VAL A 235 5.81 -35.48 -3.01
N PHE A 236 5.91 -36.13 -1.87
CA PHE A 236 6.21 -37.57 -1.81
C PHE A 236 4.95 -38.41 -2.03
N THR A 237 5.02 -39.40 -2.92
CA THR A 237 3.89 -40.28 -3.25
C THR A 237 3.99 -41.68 -2.63
N ASN A 238 5.14 -42.01 -2.04
CA ASN A 238 5.37 -43.20 -1.25
C ASN A 238 6.56 -42.98 -0.29
N GLY A 239 6.89 -44.01 0.49
CA GLY A 239 8.08 -44.03 1.33
C GLY A 239 7.74 -43.89 2.81
N ILE A 240 8.38 -42.95 3.49
CA ILE A 240 8.18 -42.73 4.93
C ILE A 240 6.83 -42.03 5.13
N GLU A 241 5.94 -42.63 5.91
CA GLU A 241 4.65 -42.03 6.31
C GLU A 241 4.87 -40.74 7.10
N GLY A 242 4.02 -39.75 6.88
CA GLY A 242 4.18 -38.42 7.47
C GLY A 242 2.98 -37.51 7.22
N ASN A 243 3.18 -36.21 7.48
CA ASN A 243 2.12 -35.21 7.43
C ASN A 243 1.98 -34.51 6.07
N GLY A 244 2.76 -34.90 5.06
CA GLY A 244 2.67 -34.33 3.72
C GLY A 244 1.27 -34.49 3.12
N ALA A 245 0.98 -33.71 2.08
CA ALA A 245 -0.28 -33.65 1.36
C ALA A 245 -0.80 -35.05 1.00
N ARG A 246 0.10 -35.96 0.59
CA ARG A 246 -0.21 -37.35 0.20
C ARG A 246 0.02 -38.40 1.31
N GLY A 247 0.23 -38.00 2.56
CA GLY A 247 0.39 -38.91 3.72
C GLY A 247 1.79 -39.48 3.91
N PHE A 248 2.78 -38.94 3.19
CA PHE A 248 4.19 -39.29 3.35
C PHE A 248 4.96 -38.11 3.98
N GLN A 249 6.28 -38.12 3.96
CA GLN A 249 7.09 -37.05 4.55
C GLN A 249 6.68 -35.64 4.05
N ASP A 250 6.95 -34.65 4.89
CA ASP A 250 6.72 -33.21 4.64
C ASP A 250 7.28 -32.78 3.27
N GLU A 251 6.56 -31.88 2.59
CA GLU A 251 6.96 -31.33 1.30
C GLU A 251 8.30 -30.60 1.37
N VAL A 252 9.08 -30.64 0.28
CA VAL A 252 10.33 -29.88 0.17
C VAL A 252 10.18 -28.76 -0.84
N PHE A 253 10.49 -27.53 -0.44
CA PHE A 253 10.46 -26.35 -1.31
C PHE A 253 11.81 -26.08 -1.95
N SER A 254 11.81 -25.49 -3.14
CA SER A 254 13.04 -25.07 -3.84
C SER A 254 13.56 -23.69 -3.43
N SER A 255 12.73 -22.87 -2.78
CA SER A 255 13.07 -21.52 -2.34
C SER A 255 12.19 -21.08 -1.17
N VAL A 256 12.62 -20.03 -0.48
CA VAL A 256 11.90 -19.37 0.63
C VAL A 256 11.84 -17.86 0.42
N PRO A 257 10.94 -17.12 1.08
CA PRO A 257 10.80 -15.67 0.91
C PRO A 257 12.04 -14.79 1.02
N SER A 258 13.11 -15.24 1.70
CA SER A 258 14.38 -14.51 1.72
C SER A 258 15.21 -14.65 0.43
N ASP A 259 14.87 -15.61 -0.43
CA ASP A 259 15.50 -15.80 -1.73
C ASP A 259 14.92 -14.83 -2.76
N ARG A 260 15.80 -14.25 -3.58
CA ARG A 260 15.39 -13.24 -4.58
C ARG A 260 14.45 -13.81 -5.64
N ASP A 261 14.61 -15.09 -5.97
CA ASP A 261 13.82 -15.84 -6.96
C ASP A 261 12.60 -16.55 -6.35
N TYR A 262 12.27 -16.29 -5.07
CA TYR A 262 11.08 -16.83 -4.44
C TYR A 262 9.79 -16.43 -5.18
N LEU A 263 8.89 -17.39 -5.31
CA LEU A 263 7.54 -17.24 -5.82
C LEU A 263 6.58 -18.05 -4.94
N PRO A 264 5.38 -17.52 -4.63
CA PRO A 264 4.38 -18.28 -3.89
C PRO A 264 3.75 -19.38 -4.75
N LEU A 265 3.84 -19.28 -6.08
CA LEU A 265 3.32 -20.26 -7.02
C LEU A 265 4.30 -21.43 -7.20
N SER A 266 3.89 -22.63 -6.81
CA SER A 266 4.73 -23.82 -6.86
C SER A 266 4.19 -24.85 -7.85
N LYS A 267 5.06 -25.32 -8.75
CA LYS A 267 4.80 -26.49 -9.59
C LYS A 267 5.07 -27.76 -8.80
N GLU A 268 4.12 -28.69 -8.77
CA GLU A 268 4.29 -29.97 -8.07
C GLU A 268 5.20 -30.90 -8.87
N VAL A 269 6.25 -31.38 -8.19
CA VAL A 269 7.13 -32.46 -8.63
C VAL A 269 6.94 -33.64 -7.70
N GLN A 270 6.38 -34.73 -8.21
CA GLN A 270 6.17 -35.93 -7.42
C GLN A 270 7.49 -36.69 -7.23
N VAL A 271 7.74 -37.11 -6.00
CA VAL A 271 8.90 -37.93 -5.61
C VAL A 271 8.42 -39.32 -5.23
N THR A 272 8.83 -40.32 -6.00
CA THR A 272 8.49 -41.73 -5.76
C THR A 272 9.73 -42.57 -5.57
N TRP A 273 9.88 -43.22 -4.43
CA TRP A 273 10.89 -44.25 -4.19
C TRP A 273 10.71 -45.42 -5.15
N ASN A 274 11.80 -45.82 -5.82
CA ASN A 274 11.80 -46.98 -6.69
C ASN A 274 11.72 -48.28 -5.88
N ILE A 275 11.07 -49.31 -6.46
CA ILE A 275 10.89 -50.62 -5.83
C ILE A 275 12.24 -51.21 -5.43
N GLY A 276 12.33 -51.76 -4.21
CA GLY A 276 13.54 -52.40 -3.69
C GLY A 276 14.62 -51.43 -3.19
N ARG A 277 14.36 -50.11 -3.15
CA ARG A 277 15.27 -49.11 -2.57
C ARG A 277 14.91 -48.79 -1.12
N SER A 278 15.92 -48.63 -0.26
CA SER A 278 15.72 -48.15 1.11
C SER A 278 15.33 -46.69 1.13
N THR A 279 14.22 -46.40 1.81
CA THR A 279 13.68 -45.06 2.02
C THR A 279 14.52 -44.30 3.05
N ALA A 280 14.57 -42.98 2.93
CA ALA A 280 15.19 -42.07 3.89
C ALA A 280 14.45 -40.72 3.84
N ILE A 281 14.56 -39.90 4.89
CA ILE A 281 14.08 -38.52 4.81
C ILE A 281 14.97 -37.76 3.83
N LEU A 282 14.36 -37.07 2.88
CA LEU A 282 15.04 -36.18 1.93
C LEU A 282 14.50 -34.78 2.22
N ASN A 283 15.30 -33.93 2.85
CA ASN A 283 14.86 -32.66 3.44
C ASN A 283 15.36 -31.42 2.68
N SER A 284 16.02 -31.60 1.53
CA SER A 284 16.46 -30.53 0.65
C SER A 284 16.29 -30.89 -0.81
N THR A 285 16.18 -29.86 -1.66
CA THR A 285 16.12 -30.04 -3.11
C THR A 285 17.35 -30.80 -3.61
N GLN A 286 18.55 -30.49 -3.09
CA GLN A 286 19.78 -31.17 -3.46
C GLN A 286 19.72 -32.67 -3.17
N GLN A 287 19.27 -33.08 -1.97
CA GLN A 287 19.16 -34.49 -1.62
C GLN A 287 18.18 -35.26 -2.52
N ILE A 288 17.07 -34.60 -2.91
CA ILE A 288 16.09 -35.19 -3.83
C ILE A 288 16.70 -35.39 -5.22
N LEU A 289 17.42 -34.39 -5.74
CA LEU A 289 18.09 -34.48 -7.03
C LEU A 289 19.19 -35.55 -7.01
N ASP A 290 19.98 -35.65 -5.94
CA ASP A 290 20.99 -36.70 -5.76
C ASP A 290 20.37 -38.10 -5.70
N ALA A 291 19.25 -38.24 -4.98
CA ALA A 291 18.51 -39.49 -4.92
C ALA A 291 17.94 -39.88 -6.31
N ASN A 292 17.54 -38.90 -7.13
CA ASN A 292 17.06 -39.15 -8.49
C ASN A 292 18.23 -39.57 -9.40
N MET A 293 19.37 -38.89 -9.35
CA MET A 293 20.56 -39.22 -10.13
C MET A 293 21.12 -40.61 -9.82
N THR A 294 20.99 -41.05 -8.57
CA THR A 294 21.41 -42.40 -8.13
C THR A 294 20.34 -43.48 -8.34
N GLY A 295 19.21 -43.13 -8.95
CA GLY A 295 18.10 -44.06 -9.23
C GLY A 295 17.39 -44.59 -7.99
N ARG A 296 17.48 -43.88 -6.85
CA ARG A 296 16.76 -44.21 -5.62
C ARG A 296 15.30 -43.76 -5.68
N VAL A 297 15.07 -42.58 -6.24
CA VAL A 297 13.72 -42.04 -6.50
C VAL A 297 13.53 -41.76 -7.98
N ARG A 298 12.27 -41.66 -8.40
CA ARG A 298 11.84 -41.14 -9.69
C ARG A 298 11.13 -39.81 -9.44
N LEU A 299 11.48 -38.79 -10.22
CA LEU A 299 10.78 -37.51 -10.25
C LEU A 299 9.76 -37.49 -11.39
N THR A 300 8.55 -37.03 -11.10
CA THR A 300 7.50 -36.83 -12.12
C THR A 300 6.95 -35.42 -11.98
N THR A 301 7.31 -34.56 -12.93
CA THR A 301 6.75 -33.21 -13.03
C THR A 301 5.30 -33.31 -13.44
N THR A 302 4.40 -32.70 -12.67
CA THR A 302 2.96 -32.66 -12.97
C THR A 302 2.59 -31.34 -13.64
N ASP A 303 1.37 -31.20 -14.14
CA ASP A 303 0.80 -29.92 -14.56
C ASP A 303 0.05 -29.20 -13.41
N THR A 304 0.06 -29.78 -12.20
CA THR A 304 -0.47 -29.13 -11.00
C THR A 304 0.45 -27.97 -10.61
N VAL A 305 -0.15 -26.79 -10.51
CA VAL A 305 0.43 -25.58 -9.94
C VAL A 305 -0.45 -25.15 -8.78
N MET A 306 0.15 -24.86 -7.63
CA MET A 306 -0.54 -24.42 -6.43
C MET A 306 -0.04 -23.04 -5.99
N ASN A 307 -0.95 -22.24 -5.43
CA ASN A 307 -0.53 -21.07 -4.66
C ASN A 307 -0.22 -21.49 -3.22
N THR A 308 1.04 -21.33 -2.85
CA THR A 308 1.65 -21.83 -1.62
C THR A 308 2.45 -20.76 -0.87
N PRO A 309 1.83 -19.61 -0.50
CA PRO A 309 2.56 -18.58 0.23
C PRO A 309 3.10 -19.11 1.56
N GLN A 310 4.37 -18.82 1.82
CA GLN A 310 5.06 -19.22 3.04
C GLN A 310 4.85 -18.16 4.13
N ILE A 311 4.36 -18.60 5.29
CA ILE A 311 3.99 -17.77 6.45
C ILE A 311 5.17 -17.62 7.42
N VAL A 312 5.92 -18.71 7.62
CA VAL A 312 7.12 -18.75 8.47
C VAL A 312 8.19 -19.53 7.71
N TRP A 313 9.40 -18.99 7.64
CA TRP A 313 10.54 -19.57 6.93
C TRP A 313 11.81 -19.41 7.79
N PRO A 314 12.94 -20.02 7.44
CA PRO A 314 14.10 -20.10 8.34
C PRO A 314 14.64 -18.77 8.86
N SER A 315 14.59 -17.73 8.02
CA SER A 315 15.12 -16.39 8.33
C SER A 315 14.05 -15.42 8.86
N GLY A 316 12.77 -15.79 8.87
CA GLY A 316 11.70 -14.86 9.22
C GLY A 316 10.29 -15.40 9.15
N LYS A 317 9.33 -14.49 9.21
CA LYS A 317 7.91 -14.77 9.09
C LYS A 317 7.20 -13.54 8.56
N MET A 318 5.97 -13.72 8.09
CA MET A 318 5.10 -12.60 7.77
C MET A 318 4.92 -11.65 8.96
N ASN A 319 4.84 -10.35 8.66
CA ASN A 319 4.57 -9.35 9.68
C ASN A 319 3.15 -9.52 10.23
N ILE A 320 3.06 -9.52 11.56
CA ILE A 320 1.79 -9.50 12.27
C ILE A 320 1.44 -8.04 12.55
N ARG A 321 0.26 -7.60 12.13
CA ARG A 321 -0.19 -6.23 12.36
C ARG A 321 -0.40 -5.97 13.85
N SER A 322 -0.12 -4.73 14.24
CA SER A 322 -0.24 -4.29 15.64
C SER A 322 -1.69 -4.03 16.06
N ASP A 323 -2.51 -3.51 15.15
CA ASP A 323 -3.93 -3.20 15.35
C ASP A 323 -4.81 -4.40 14.99
N LYS A 324 -4.99 -5.31 15.95
CA LYS A 324 -5.72 -6.56 15.75
C LYS A 324 -7.26 -6.40 15.67
N VAL A 325 -7.78 -5.23 16.02
CA VAL A 325 -9.22 -4.95 15.96
C VAL A 325 -9.53 -4.35 14.60
N LEU A 326 -10.33 -5.08 13.82
CA LEU A 326 -10.74 -4.68 12.47
C LEU A 326 -11.99 -3.78 12.49
N SER A 327 -12.01 -2.79 11.61
CA SER A 327 -13.03 -1.78 11.41
C SER A 327 -12.85 -1.10 10.05
N ASP A 328 -13.87 -0.39 9.59
CA ASP A 328 -13.87 0.36 8.33
C ASP A 328 -12.84 1.52 8.28
N GLN A 329 -12.18 1.83 9.41
CA GLN A 329 -11.17 2.88 9.52
C GLN A 329 -9.75 2.31 9.57
N ASN A 330 -9.59 0.99 9.64
CA ASN A 330 -8.27 0.39 9.67
C ASN A 330 -7.54 0.64 8.36
N SER A 331 -6.27 1.03 8.47
CA SER A 331 -5.41 1.16 7.32
C SER A 331 -5.09 -0.22 6.73
N TYR A 332 -4.85 -0.24 5.42
CA TYR A 332 -4.20 -1.35 4.72
C TYR A 332 -2.72 -1.51 5.09
N SER A 333 -2.15 -0.56 5.87
CA SER A 333 -0.76 -0.60 6.30
C SER A 333 -0.53 -1.50 7.51
N THR A 334 0.75 -1.68 7.88
CA THR A 334 1.23 -2.32 9.12
C THR A 334 1.13 -3.86 9.20
N GLY A 335 0.71 -4.54 8.13
CA GLY A 335 0.71 -6.00 8.03
C GLY A 335 -0.67 -6.58 7.71
N GLN A 336 -0.66 -7.79 7.14
CA GLN A 336 -1.88 -8.46 6.67
C GLN A 336 -2.25 -9.71 7.49
N ALA A 337 -1.41 -10.09 8.46
CA ALA A 337 -1.70 -11.17 9.41
C ALA A 337 -2.09 -10.60 10.78
N LEU A 338 -3.17 -11.10 11.37
CA LEU A 338 -3.62 -10.81 12.74
C LEU A 338 -2.94 -11.71 13.78
N ASP A 339 -2.67 -12.96 13.41
CA ASP A 339 -2.04 -13.95 14.27
C ASP A 339 -1.39 -15.08 13.46
N ILE A 340 -0.28 -15.62 13.98
CA ILE A 340 0.40 -16.80 13.42
C ILE A 340 0.67 -17.76 14.57
N ASN A 341 0.08 -18.96 14.53
CA ASN A 341 0.19 -19.97 15.56
C ASN A 341 0.73 -21.28 14.97
N THR A 342 2.01 -21.56 15.17
CA THR A 342 2.68 -22.79 14.70
C THR A 342 2.37 -24.02 15.54
N GLY A 343 1.84 -23.86 16.76
CA GLY A 343 1.38 -24.98 17.59
C GLY A 343 0.02 -25.52 17.14
N ASN A 344 -0.90 -24.61 16.80
CA ASN A 344 -2.23 -24.94 16.27
C ASN A 344 -2.25 -25.06 14.74
N MET A 345 -1.11 -24.82 14.08
CA MET A 345 -0.98 -24.81 12.62
C MET A 345 -2.04 -23.93 11.94
N THR A 346 -2.22 -22.69 12.42
CA THR A 346 -3.14 -21.73 11.79
C THR A 346 -2.54 -20.34 11.69
N VAL A 347 -2.88 -19.64 10.61
CA VAL A 347 -2.64 -18.20 10.43
C VAL A 347 -4.00 -17.50 10.29
N THR A 348 -4.13 -16.31 10.87
CA THR A 348 -5.32 -15.47 10.72
C THR A 348 -4.94 -14.24 9.92
N PHE A 349 -5.53 -14.07 8.75
CA PHE A 349 -5.35 -12.93 7.85
C PHE A 349 -6.45 -11.88 8.03
N VAL A 350 -6.16 -10.69 7.55
CA VAL A 350 -7.16 -9.67 7.23
C VAL A 350 -7.75 -10.03 5.86
N GLY A 351 -9.03 -10.38 5.82
CA GLY A 351 -9.79 -10.54 4.58
C GLY A 351 -10.42 -9.21 4.19
N HIS A 352 -10.08 -8.71 3.01
CA HIS A 352 -10.59 -7.46 2.46
C HIS A 352 -11.80 -7.71 1.59
N ARG A 353 -12.90 -7.00 1.85
CA ARG A 353 -14.08 -7.05 1.00
C ARG A 353 -13.76 -6.44 -0.37
N GLY A 354 -14.24 -7.10 -1.42
CA GLY A 354 -14.22 -6.58 -2.77
C GLY A 354 -15.45 -7.03 -3.55
N TRP A 355 -15.46 -6.66 -4.82
CA TRP A 355 -16.47 -7.07 -5.78
C TRP A 355 -15.89 -8.02 -6.81
N GLY A 356 -16.59 -9.13 -7.03
CA GLY A 356 -16.32 -10.11 -8.06
C GLY A 356 -16.52 -9.54 -9.47
N SER A 357 -16.05 -10.25 -10.48
CA SER A 357 -16.20 -9.87 -11.89
C SER A 357 -17.67 -9.70 -12.30
N ASN A 358 -18.59 -10.37 -11.59
CA ASN A 358 -20.04 -10.35 -11.79
C ASN A 358 -20.84 -9.60 -10.70
N GLY A 359 -20.18 -8.86 -9.80
CA GLY A 359 -20.86 -8.09 -8.75
C GLY A 359 -21.16 -8.86 -7.46
N GLN A 360 -20.75 -10.13 -7.36
CA GLN A 360 -20.81 -10.83 -6.07
C GLN A 360 -19.81 -10.25 -5.07
N THR A 361 -20.16 -10.27 -3.78
CA THR A 361 -19.21 -9.92 -2.73
C THR A 361 -18.15 -11.01 -2.63
N ILE A 362 -16.88 -10.61 -2.61
CA ILE A 362 -15.74 -11.49 -2.41
C ILE A 362 -14.91 -11.00 -1.22
N TYR A 363 -14.10 -11.90 -0.67
CA TYR A 363 -13.02 -11.55 0.25
C TYR A 363 -11.70 -12.01 -0.31
N TYR A 364 -10.65 -11.21 -0.16
CA TYR A 364 -9.30 -11.60 -0.55
C TYR A 364 -8.31 -11.26 0.56
N ILE A 365 -7.27 -12.08 0.70
CA ILE A 365 -6.13 -11.81 1.58
C ILE A 365 -4.97 -11.27 0.73
N VAL A 366 -3.91 -10.75 1.36
CA VAL A 366 -2.69 -10.36 0.65
C VAL A 366 -1.47 -10.95 1.36
N ALA A 367 -0.73 -11.83 0.69
CA ALA A 367 0.38 -12.56 1.31
C ALA A 367 1.75 -11.93 1.00
N SER A 368 1.96 -11.46 -0.23
CA SER A 368 3.22 -10.89 -0.70
C SER A 368 3.00 -9.95 -1.88
N GLY A 369 4.00 -9.13 -2.22
CA GLY A 369 3.86 -8.17 -3.30
C GLY A 369 5.17 -7.55 -3.80
N THR A 370 5.07 -6.85 -4.92
CA THR A 370 6.13 -6.06 -5.55
C THR A 370 5.48 -4.85 -6.23
N PRO A 371 6.08 -3.65 -6.26
CA PRO A 371 7.43 -3.28 -5.82
C PRO A 371 7.60 -3.17 -4.29
N GLU A 372 8.85 -2.97 -3.84
CA GLU A 372 9.25 -2.91 -2.43
C GLU A 372 8.47 -1.85 -1.64
N GLY A 373 8.40 -0.61 -2.12
CA GLY A 373 7.71 0.48 -1.40
C GLY A 373 6.25 0.17 -1.02
N PRO A 374 5.38 -0.24 -1.97
CA PRO A 374 4.02 -0.67 -1.64
C PRO A 374 3.97 -1.93 -0.76
N ALA A 375 4.90 -2.88 -0.92
CA ALA A 375 4.97 -4.06 -0.07
C ALA A 375 5.28 -3.70 1.40
N ASP A 376 6.28 -2.83 1.61
CA ASP A 376 6.66 -2.30 2.92
C ASP A 376 5.52 -1.52 3.57
N MET A 377 4.83 -0.68 2.78
CA MET A 377 3.67 0.08 3.26
C MET A 377 2.57 -0.83 3.79
N MET A 378 2.26 -1.92 3.09
CA MET A 378 1.26 -2.91 3.51
C MET A 378 1.76 -3.86 4.60
N GLY A 379 3.06 -3.83 4.91
CA GLY A 379 3.72 -4.79 5.81
C GLY A 379 3.69 -6.22 5.29
N ILE A 380 3.67 -6.42 3.97
CA ILE A 380 3.72 -7.75 3.33
C ILE A 380 5.13 -8.08 2.88
N GLN A 381 5.38 -9.35 2.59
CA GLN A 381 6.68 -9.77 2.08
C GLN A 381 6.96 -9.16 0.70
N TYR A 382 8.09 -8.46 0.55
CA TYR A 382 8.59 -8.06 -0.77
C TYR A 382 9.02 -9.30 -1.57
N THR A 383 8.39 -9.53 -2.72
CA THR A 383 8.66 -10.68 -3.61
C THR A 383 8.85 -10.19 -5.04
N PRO A 384 10.09 -9.78 -5.43
CA PRO A 384 10.35 -9.17 -6.74
C PRO A 384 9.99 -10.07 -7.93
N SER A 385 10.12 -11.39 -7.75
CA SER A 385 9.89 -12.35 -8.82
C SER A 385 8.43 -12.49 -9.21
N LEU A 386 7.47 -12.00 -8.41
CA LEU A 386 6.06 -11.87 -8.83
C LEU A 386 5.91 -11.06 -10.13
N MET A 387 6.86 -10.19 -10.48
CA MET A 387 6.86 -9.49 -11.77
C MET A 387 6.81 -10.43 -12.99
N THR A 388 7.30 -11.67 -12.87
CA THR A 388 7.24 -12.65 -13.96
C THR A 388 5.82 -13.16 -14.25
N THR A 389 4.86 -12.88 -13.36
CA THR A 389 3.44 -13.24 -13.52
C THR A 389 2.59 -12.11 -14.11
N ALA A 390 3.16 -10.91 -14.32
CA ALA A 390 2.40 -9.69 -14.63
C ALA A 390 1.51 -9.81 -15.88
N SER A 391 1.90 -10.61 -16.89
CA SER A 391 1.11 -10.83 -18.11
C SER A 391 -0.08 -11.78 -17.92
N SER A 392 -0.09 -12.56 -16.85
CA SER A 392 -1.15 -13.52 -16.52
C SER A 392 -2.00 -13.09 -15.32
N ALA A 393 -1.47 -12.18 -14.50
CA ALA A 393 -2.14 -11.60 -13.34
C ALA A 393 -3.52 -11.03 -13.71
N ARG A 394 -4.53 -11.33 -12.88
CA ARG A 394 -5.87 -10.73 -13.04
C ARG A 394 -5.82 -9.28 -12.59
N ASP A 395 -6.66 -8.43 -13.18
CA ASP A 395 -6.75 -7.05 -12.71
C ASP A 395 -7.50 -7.00 -11.38
N LEU A 396 -6.95 -6.27 -10.41
CA LEU A 396 -7.66 -5.81 -9.22
C LEU A 396 -7.74 -4.28 -9.30
N TYR A 397 -8.93 -3.78 -9.62
CA TYR A 397 -9.19 -2.37 -9.79
C TYR A 397 -9.41 -1.69 -8.45
N HIS A 398 -8.65 -0.62 -8.16
CA HIS A 398 -8.82 0.22 -6.98
C HIS A 398 -9.18 1.65 -7.38
N PHE A 399 -10.08 2.28 -6.64
CA PHE A 399 -10.52 3.66 -6.91
C PHE A 399 -9.59 4.67 -6.24
N THR A 400 -9.18 5.70 -6.99
CA THR A 400 -8.33 6.80 -6.49
C THR A 400 -9.12 8.08 -6.18
N ASN A 401 -10.39 8.12 -6.60
CA ASN A 401 -11.35 9.19 -6.34
C ASN A 401 -12.80 8.68 -6.44
N GLY A 402 -13.77 9.58 -6.32
CA GLY A 402 -15.20 9.25 -6.33
C GLY A 402 -15.74 9.00 -4.92
N PHE A 403 -16.58 7.97 -4.76
CA PHE A 403 -17.22 7.65 -3.48
C PHE A 403 -16.21 7.25 -2.42
N LYS A 404 -16.33 7.84 -1.23
CA LYS A 404 -15.53 7.46 -0.06
C LYS A 404 -15.98 6.10 0.45
N GLY A 405 -15.01 5.25 0.75
CA GLY A 405 -15.24 3.86 1.16
C GLY A 405 -14.00 3.25 1.78
N THR A 406 -14.02 1.92 1.94
CA THR A 406 -12.96 1.18 2.64
C THR A 406 -11.87 0.64 1.73
N GLY A 407 -11.86 0.98 0.45
CA GLY A 407 -10.80 0.58 -0.48
C GLY A 407 -9.44 1.16 -0.09
N PRO A 408 -8.32 0.62 -0.62
CA PRO A 408 -6.96 0.95 -0.19
C PRO A 408 -6.56 2.42 -0.26
N PHE A 409 -7.23 3.22 -1.11
CA PHE A 409 -7.00 4.65 -1.26
C PHE A 409 -8.10 5.52 -0.60
N GLY A 410 -8.95 4.94 0.24
CA GLY A 410 -10.04 5.61 0.95
C GLY A 410 -11.26 5.91 0.08
N TYR A 411 -11.47 5.12 -0.97
CA TYR A 411 -12.62 5.19 -1.87
C TYR A 411 -13.32 3.83 -1.92
N GLN A 412 -14.23 3.63 -2.86
CA GLN A 412 -14.94 2.37 -3.07
C GLN A 412 -14.00 1.14 -3.04
N GLU A 413 -14.50 0.03 -2.50
CA GLU A 413 -13.85 -1.27 -2.52
C GLU A 413 -13.50 -1.71 -3.95
N GLY A 414 -12.43 -2.50 -4.06
CA GLY A 414 -11.91 -2.92 -5.35
C GLY A 414 -12.79 -3.93 -6.08
N ILE A 415 -12.62 -3.99 -7.41
CA ILE A 415 -13.31 -4.93 -8.30
C ILE A 415 -12.27 -5.83 -8.97
N THR A 416 -12.47 -7.15 -8.98
CA THR A 416 -11.57 -8.11 -9.64
C THR A 416 -12.05 -8.45 -11.05
N SER A 417 -11.14 -8.61 -12.02
CA SER A 417 -11.51 -8.98 -13.41
C SER A 417 -11.90 -10.44 -13.58
N SER A 418 -11.51 -11.31 -12.64
CA SER A 418 -11.94 -12.69 -12.57
C SER A 418 -12.06 -13.17 -11.12
N GLN A 419 -12.87 -14.19 -10.88
CA GLN A 419 -13.15 -14.78 -9.57
C GLN A 419 -13.19 -16.31 -9.63
N PRO A 420 -13.13 -17.03 -8.48
CA PRO A 420 -13.31 -18.47 -8.46
C PRO A 420 -14.56 -18.91 -9.22
N GLY A 421 -14.40 -19.92 -10.09
CA GLY A 421 -15.42 -20.35 -11.05
C GLY A 421 -15.14 -19.87 -12.48
N ASP A 422 -14.40 -18.77 -12.67
CA ASP A 422 -13.97 -18.30 -13.98
C ASP A 422 -12.77 -19.11 -14.48
N SER A 423 -12.72 -19.45 -15.77
CA SER A 423 -11.59 -20.19 -16.35
C SER A 423 -10.28 -19.38 -16.34
N ALA A 424 -10.38 -18.05 -16.34
CA ALA A 424 -9.25 -17.13 -16.30
C ALA A 424 -8.82 -16.76 -14.86
N TYR A 425 -9.44 -17.35 -13.83
CA TYR A 425 -9.10 -17.03 -12.45
C TYR A 425 -7.71 -17.52 -12.07
N ILE A 426 -6.86 -16.60 -11.60
CA ILE A 426 -5.60 -16.88 -10.92
C ILE A 426 -5.45 -16.04 -9.65
N PRO A 427 -4.80 -16.54 -8.57
CA PRO A 427 -4.67 -15.84 -7.29
C PRO A 427 -3.70 -14.67 -7.28
N ILE A 428 -3.05 -14.35 -8.41
CA ILE A 428 -2.15 -13.20 -8.53
C ILE A 428 -2.88 -12.01 -9.16
N CYS A 429 -2.79 -10.84 -8.53
CA CYS A 429 -3.39 -9.60 -8.99
C CYS A 429 -2.34 -8.65 -9.54
N LYS A 430 -2.68 -7.98 -10.63
CA LYS A 430 -2.09 -6.72 -11.05
C LYS A 430 -3.02 -5.60 -10.57
N VAL A 431 -2.50 -4.67 -9.77
CA VAL A 431 -3.29 -3.54 -9.29
C VAL A 431 -3.45 -2.53 -10.41
N SER A 432 -4.70 -2.19 -10.72
CA SER A 432 -5.08 -1.21 -11.72
C SER A 432 -5.87 -0.09 -11.02
N LEU A 433 -5.60 1.17 -11.36
CA LEU A 433 -6.19 2.34 -10.72
C LEU A 433 -7.31 2.89 -11.59
N ILE A 434 -8.50 2.97 -11.03
CA ILE A 434 -9.65 3.66 -11.60
C ILE A 434 -9.70 5.08 -11.05
N THR A 435 -9.73 6.04 -11.96
CA THR A 435 -9.92 7.47 -11.66
C THR A 435 -11.11 7.98 -12.45
N TRP A 436 -12.14 8.46 -11.78
CA TRP A 436 -13.21 9.26 -12.39
C TRP A 436 -12.63 10.54 -12.96
N ASN A 437 -12.88 10.80 -14.24
CA ASN A 437 -12.45 12.05 -14.90
C ASN A 437 -13.17 13.25 -14.28
N ASP A 438 -14.44 13.07 -13.92
CA ASP A 438 -15.20 14.00 -13.10
C ASP A 438 -15.75 13.26 -11.86
N PRO A 439 -15.16 13.45 -10.66
CA PRO A 439 -15.61 12.80 -9.43
C PRO A 439 -17.07 13.09 -9.04
N GLN A 440 -17.65 14.16 -9.57
CA GLN A 440 -19.02 14.59 -9.28
C GLN A 440 -20.05 13.65 -9.93
N ASN A 441 -19.65 13.02 -11.04
CA ASN A 441 -20.46 12.04 -11.77
C ASN A 441 -20.13 10.61 -11.36
N ALA A 442 -19.32 10.42 -10.32
CA ALA A 442 -19.01 9.10 -9.82
C ALA A 442 -20.31 8.36 -9.49
N LYS A 443 -20.27 7.04 -9.59
CA LYS A 443 -21.32 6.13 -9.11
C LYS A 443 -20.72 4.82 -8.61
N ILE A 444 -21.56 4.11 -7.86
CA ILE A 444 -21.62 2.65 -7.74
C ILE A 444 -21.03 1.86 -8.91
N LEU A 445 -19.78 1.36 -8.91
CA LEU A 445 -19.40 0.31 -9.88
C LEU A 445 -19.30 -1.01 -9.14
N GLU A 446 -20.05 -2.02 -9.55
CA GLU A 446 -20.12 -3.29 -8.82
C GLU A 446 -19.42 -4.42 -9.58
N ASN A 447 -19.22 -4.29 -10.88
CA ASN A 447 -18.71 -5.38 -11.70
C ASN A 447 -17.90 -4.87 -12.91
N ILE A 448 -17.38 -5.80 -13.71
CA ILE A 448 -16.56 -5.45 -14.88
C ILE A 448 -17.38 -4.79 -16.00
N ALA A 449 -18.65 -5.15 -16.16
CA ALA A 449 -19.51 -4.49 -17.15
C ALA A 449 -19.74 -3.01 -16.81
N ASP A 450 -19.82 -2.65 -15.52
CA ASP A 450 -19.89 -1.25 -15.08
C ASP A 450 -18.60 -0.50 -15.41
N ILE A 451 -17.44 -1.11 -15.13
CA ILE A 451 -16.12 -0.53 -15.47
C ILE A 451 -16.01 -0.33 -16.98
N ASP A 452 -16.33 -1.36 -17.77
CA ASP A 452 -16.24 -1.30 -19.24
C ASP A 452 -17.19 -0.26 -19.82
N SER A 453 -18.41 -0.17 -19.28
CA SER A 453 -19.38 0.86 -19.64
C SER A 453 -18.80 2.26 -19.40
N GLU A 454 -18.34 2.56 -18.19
CA GLU A 454 -17.82 3.90 -17.84
C GLU A 454 -16.50 4.22 -18.54
N LYS A 455 -15.69 3.21 -18.86
CA LYS A 455 -14.49 3.37 -19.66
C LYS A 455 -14.85 3.70 -21.11
N SER A 456 -15.84 3.01 -21.68
CA SER A 456 -16.28 3.22 -23.06
C SER A 456 -16.91 4.58 -23.30
N THR A 457 -17.58 5.14 -22.28
CA THR A 457 -18.13 6.50 -22.30
C THR A 457 -17.08 7.57 -22.01
N GLY A 458 -15.87 7.18 -21.59
CA GLY A 458 -14.79 8.10 -21.25
C GLY A 458 -15.00 8.81 -19.90
N ASN A 459 -15.80 8.23 -19.00
CA ASN A 459 -16.06 8.78 -17.67
C ASN A 459 -14.95 8.41 -16.66
N ILE A 460 -14.28 7.28 -16.87
CA ILE A 460 -13.16 6.83 -16.04
C ILE A 460 -11.90 6.60 -16.88
N LYS A 461 -10.75 6.81 -16.23
CA LYS A 461 -9.42 6.42 -16.71
C LYS A 461 -8.94 5.21 -15.90
N ILE A 462 -8.33 4.26 -16.58
CA ILE A 462 -7.70 3.09 -15.97
C ILE A 462 -6.21 3.12 -16.28
N GLU A 463 -5.38 3.02 -15.25
CA GLU A 463 -3.93 2.97 -15.37
C GLU A 463 -3.37 1.83 -14.52
N ASP A 464 -2.32 1.15 -15.00
CA ASP A 464 -1.62 0.19 -14.16
C ASP A 464 -0.94 0.93 -12.99
N ALA A 465 -1.16 0.46 -11.76
CA ALA A 465 -0.37 0.94 -10.64
C ALA A 465 1.08 0.49 -10.83
N SER A 466 2.02 1.43 -10.80
CA SER A 466 3.44 1.11 -10.96
C SER A 466 4.35 2.07 -10.18
N VAL A 467 5.52 1.56 -9.79
CA VAL A 467 6.61 2.37 -9.21
C VAL A 467 7.86 2.13 -10.05
N LEU A 468 8.46 3.20 -10.60
CA LEU A 468 9.63 3.12 -11.48
C LEU A 468 9.44 2.12 -12.64
N ASN A 469 8.28 2.17 -13.31
CA ASN A 469 7.88 1.28 -14.41
C ASN A 469 7.76 -0.21 -14.05
N LYS A 470 7.67 -0.55 -12.76
CA LYS A 470 7.35 -1.90 -12.30
C LYS A 470 5.89 -1.94 -11.86
N ASN A 471 5.09 -2.77 -12.53
CA ASN A 471 3.69 -3.01 -12.16
C ASN A 471 3.58 -3.45 -10.70
N TYR A 472 2.51 -3.04 -10.07
CA TYR A 472 2.15 -3.49 -8.74
C TYR A 472 1.46 -4.85 -8.85
N ILE A 473 2.20 -5.90 -8.51
CA ILE A 473 1.73 -7.29 -8.50
C ILE A 473 1.67 -7.79 -7.06
N ILE A 474 0.57 -8.43 -6.70
CA ILE A 474 0.36 -8.98 -5.35
C ILE A 474 -0.18 -10.41 -5.42
N ASP A 475 0.23 -11.24 -4.47
CA ASP A 475 -0.40 -12.53 -4.17
C ASP A 475 -1.65 -12.28 -3.32
N CYS A 476 -2.81 -12.42 -3.95
CA CYS A 476 -4.11 -11.91 -3.48
C CYS A 476 -5.24 -12.94 -3.66
N PRO A 477 -5.12 -14.18 -3.14
CA PRO A 477 -6.11 -15.21 -3.36
C PRO A 477 -7.48 -14.80 -2.79
N ILE A 478 -8.55 -15.19 -3.49
CA ILE A 478 -9.92 -14.97 -3.05
C ILE A 478 -10.28 -16.14 -2.14
N VAL A 479 -10.82 -15.81 -0.97
CA VAL A 479 -11.18 -16.77 0.07
C VAL A 479 -12.69 -16.76 0.25
N ASP A 480 -13.24 -17.93 0.59
CA ASP A 480 -14.65 -18.01 0.92
C ASP A 480 -14.94 -17.20 2.19
N ASN A 481 -16.15 -16.65 2.26
CA ASN A 481 -16.64 -16.01 3.47
C ASN A 481 -16.79 -17.09 4.58
N PRO A 482 -16.04 -16.99 5.69
CA PRO A 482 -16.05 -17.99 6.76
C PRO A 482 -17.38 -18.11 7.49
#